data_AF-A0A385ZAE5-F1
#
_entry.id   AF-A0A385ZAE5-F1
#
_cell.length_a   1.000
_cell.length_b   1.000
_cell.length_c   1.000
_cell.angle_alpha   90.00
_cell.angle_beta   90.00
_cell.angle_gamma   90.00
#
_symmetry.space_group_name_H-M   'P 1'
#
loop_
_entity.id
_entity.type
_entity.pdbx_description
1 polymer ?
#
loop_
_entity_poly.entity_id
_entity_poly.type
_entity_poly.pdbx_seq_one_letter_code
_entity_poly.pdbx_strand_id
1 'polypeptide(L)'
;MDAVLVLRFDEQLRQLGSHAFVEDPLIRGAAIQQLVIGDDFRCGSDRSGDFALLQRYAPHGFFTLERAPTLRYSAQRISSTLIRQCLQDGALATAGLLLKAHPPAGWAEAAAPVVSRLEGLRRRCRLA
;
A
#
# COMPACT_ATOMS: atom_id res chain seq x y z
N MET A 1 5.26 9.91 -9.38
CA MET A 1 5.97 8.93 -8.53
C MET A 1 7.42 9.37 -8.49
N ASP A 2 7.88 9.91 -7.36
CA ASP A 2 9.22 10.50 -7.24
C ASP A 2 10.25 9.53 -6.64
N ALA A 3 9.76 8.52 -5.89
CA ALA A 3 10.58 7.47 -5.30
C ALA A 3 9.79 6.16 -5.17
N VAL A 4 10.53 5.04 -5.11
CA VAL A 4 9.99 3.71 -4.82
C VAL A 4 10.87 3.06 -3.75
N LEU A 5 10.24 2.61 -2.66
CA LEU A 5 10.90 1.80 -1.64
C LEU A 5 10.60 0.33 -1.92
N VAL A 6 11.63 -0.46 -2.21
CA VAL A 6 11.51 -1.91 -2.41
C VAL A 6 11.99 -2.60 -1.15
N LEU A 7 11.07 -3.28 -0.46
CA LEU A 7 11.40 -4.13 0.67
C LEU A 7 11.57 -5.56 0.17
N ARG A 8 12.74 -6.15 0.43
CA ARG A 8 12.98 -7.57 0.12
C ARG A 8 12.19 -8.41 1.11
N PHE A 9 11.36 -9.33 0.61
CA PHE A 9 10.67 -10.29 1.46
C PHE A 9 11.60 -11.47 1.78
N ASP A 10 12.45 -11.28 2.78
CA ASP A 10 13.34 -12.30 3.34
C ASP A 10 12.87 -12.78 4.72
N GLU A 11 13.63 -13.67 5.34
CA GLU A 11 13.28 -14.24 6.64
C GLU A 11 13.17 -13.17 7.73
N GLN A 12 13.99 -12.12 7.68
CA GLN A 12 13.94 -11.02 8.66
C GLN A 12 12.64 -10.24 8.52
N LEU A 13 12.26 -9.86 7.29
CA LEU A 13 10.99 -9.15 7.06
C LEU A 13 9.78 -10.05 7.35
N ARG A 14 9.87 -11.34 7.06
CA ARG A 14 8.82 -12.32 7.32
C ARG A 14 8.54 -12.49 8.82
N GLN A 15 9.58 -12.52 9.66
CA GLN A 15 9.45 -12.65 11.11
C GLN A 15 9.09 -11.33 11.81
N LEU A 16 9.17 -10.20 11.10
CA LEU A 16 8.91 -8.88 11.67
C LEU A 16 7.44 -8.76 12.10
N GLY A 17 7.20 -8.55 13.40
CA GLY A 17 5.86 -8.32 13.92
C GLY A 17 5.19 -7.08 13.30
N SER A 18 3.86 -7.07 13.25
CA SER A 18 3.10 -5.99 12.62
C SER A 18 3.34 -4.60 13.23
N HIS A 19 3.49 -4.53 14.56
CA HIS A 19 3.87 -3.29 15.27
C HIS A 19 5.25 -2.78 14.81
N ALA A 20 6.26 -3.65 14.78
CA ALA A 20 7.60 -3.29 14.34
C ALA A 20 7.64 -2.91 12.85
N PHE A 21 6.85 -3.58 12.01
CA PHE A 21 6.69 -3.22 10.59
C PHE A 21 6.11 -1.82 10.40
N VAL A 22 5.14 -1.41 11.24
CA VAL A 22 4.54 -0.08 11.16
C VAL A 22 5.50 0.98 11.67
N GLU A 23 6.23 0.71 12.75
CA GLU A 23 7.12 1.71 13.33
C GLU A 23 8.40 1.95 12.51
N ASP A 24 9.08 0.89 12.07
CA ASP A 24 10.42 1.02 11.50
C ASP A 24 10.39 1.33 9.99
N PRO A 25 9.90 0.44 9.10
CA PRO A 25 9.81 0.72 7.68
C PRO A 25 8.88 1.90 7.32
N LEU A 26 7.70 1.98 7.95
CA LEU A 26 6.65 2.92 7.56
C LEU A 26 6.81 4.29 8.26
N ILE A 27 6.72 4.35 9.58
CA ILE A 27 6.69 5.64 10.31
C ILE A 27 8.08 6.28 10.38
N ARG A 28 9.09 5.55 10.89
CA ARG A 28 10.45 6.08 11.05
C ARG A 28 11.20 6.18 9.72
N GLY A 29 10.95 5.26 8.81
CA GLY A 29 11.60 5.19 7.50
C GLY A 29 11.17 6.28 6.53
N ALA A 30 9.88 6.66 6.53
CA ALA A 30 9.30 7.45 5.43
C ALA A 30 8.64 8.79 5.82
N ALA A 31 8.59 9.14 7.12
CA ALA A 31 7.97 10.40 7.59
C ALA A 31 6.61 10.67 6.90
N ILE A 32 5.77 9.62 6.88
CA ILE A 32 4.54 9.58 6.13
C ILE A 32 3.56 10.61 6.69
N GLN A 33 2.96 11.43 5.82
CA GLN A 33 1.87 12.35 6.18
C GLN A 33 0.50 11.78 5.81
N GLN A 34 0.46 11.01 4.73
CA GLN A 34 -0.73 10.30 4.28
C GLN A 34 -0.37 8.88 3.86
N LEU A 35 -1.09 7.92 4.41
CA LEU A 35 -0.96 6.50 4.07
C LEU A 35 -2.24 6.05 3.36
N VAL A 36 -2.11 5.73 2.08
CA VAL A 36 -3.20 5.15 1.28
C VAL A 36 -2.90 3.66 1.07
N ILE A 37 -3.85 2.80 1.45
CA ILE A 37 -3.69 1.34 1.33
C ILE A 37 -4.91 0.69 0.70
N GLY A 38 -4.69 -0.46 0.03
CA GLY A 38 -5.76 -1.31 -0.48
C GLY A 38 -6.65 -1.87 0.63
N ASP A 39 -7.86 -2.26 0.25
CA ASP A 39 -8.87 -2.79 1.18
C ASP A 39 -8.47 -4.11 1.87
N ASP A 40 -7.62 -4.91 1.22
CA ASP A 40 -7.08 -6.20 1.65
C ASP A 40 -5.66 -6.13 2.20
N PHE A 41 -5.18 -4.92 2.52
CA PHE A 41 -3.84 -4.72 3.05
C PHE A 41 -3.60 -5.55 4.32
N ARG A 42 -2.43 -6.20 4.35
CA ARG A 42 -1.90 -6.93 5.49
C ARG A 42 -0.40 -6.73 5.61
N CYS A 43 0.10 -6.68 6.84
CA CYS A 43 1.53 -6.56 7.13
C CYS A 43 1.95 -7.36 8.38
N GLY A 44 3.26 -7.46 8.58
CA GLY A 44 3.87 -8.20 9.67
C GLY A 44 3.75 -9.72 9.56
N SER A 45 4.42 -10.41 10.49
CA SER A 45 4.40 -11.87 10.62
C SER A 45 2.96 -12.37 10.68
N ASP A 46 2.72 -13.45 9.95
CA ASP A 46 1.43 -14.13 9.84
C ASP A 46 0.26 -13.21 9.44
N ARG A 47 0.56 -12.11 8.73
CA ARG A 47 -0.44 -11.13 8.27
C ARG A 47 -1.23 -10.53 9.44
N SER A 48 -0.58 -10.41 10.61
CA SER A 48 -1.21 -9.96 11.86
C SER A 48 -1.56 -8.47 11.89
N GLY A 49 -0.96 -7.67 11.01
CA GLY A 49 -1.26 -6.26 10.84
C GLY A 49 -2.30 -6.02 9.77
N ASP A 50 -3.23 -5.11 10.05
CA ASP A 50 -4.29 -4.72 9.13
C ASP A 50 -4.59 -3.21 9.22
N PHE A 51 -5.67 -2.79 8.59
CA PHE A 51 -6.13 -1.41 8.64
C PHE A 51 -6.46 -0.93 10.06
N ALA A 52 -7.03 -1.80 10.91
CA ALA A 52 -7.40 -1.43 12.27
C ALA A 52 -6.16 -1.19 13.13
N LEU A 53 -5.08 -1.96 12.92
CA LEU A 53 -3.77 -1.67 13.50
C LEU A 53 -3.28 -0.29 13.06
N LEU A 54 -3.27 0.00 11.76
CA LEU A 54 -2.81 1.30 11.24
C LEU A 54 -3.65 2.48 11.77
N GLN A 55 -4.96 2.32 11.93
CA GLN A 55 -5.82 3.34 12.53
C GLN A 55 -5.42 3.68 13.96
N ARG A 56 -4.98 2.69 14.75
CA ARG A 56 -4.48 2.92 16.12
C ARG A 56 -3.16 3.68 16.12
N TYR A 57 -2.35 3.51 15.07
CA TYR A 57 -1.06 4.17 14.91
C TYR A 57 -1.15 5.59 14.31
N ALA A 58 -2.17 5.88 13.51
CA ALA A 58 -2.34 7.16 12.83
C ALA A 58 -2.23 8.39 13.78
N PRO A 59 -2.86 8.40 14.97
CA PRO A 59 -2.72 9.52 15.92
C PRO A 59 -1.30 9.71 16.45
N HIS A 60 -0.53 8.63 16.58
CA HIS A 60 0.83 8.65 17.13
C HIS A 60 1.89 8.94 16.07
N GLY A 61 1.65 8.51 14.83
CA GLY A 61 2.57 8.66 13.70
C GLY A 61 2.40 9.98 12.93
N PHE A 62 1.46 10.84 13.34
CA PHE A 62 1.14 12.11 12.66
C PHE A 62 0.80 11.94 11.16
N PHE A 63 0.11 10.86 10.81
CA PHE A 63 -0.35 10.60 9.43
C PHE A 63 -1.86 10.36 9.38
N THR A 64 -2.48 10.68 8.25
CA THR A 64 -3.85 10.26 7.96
C THR A 64 -3.87 8.96 7.18
N LEU A 65 -4.88 8.12 7.43
CA LEU A 65 -5.01 6.81 6.83
C LEU A 65 -6.26 6.75 5.95
N GLU A 66 -6.09 6.32 4.70
CA GLU A 66 -7.17 6.21 3.73
C GLU A 66 -7.19 4.82 3.07
N ARG A 67 -8.41 4.33 2.78
CA ARG A 67 -8.60 3.11 1.99
C ARG A 67 -8.81 3.47 0.53
N ALA A 68 -7.96 2.91 -0.33
CA ALA A 68 -8.20 2.95 -1.77
C ALA A 68 -9.49 2.19 -2.10
N PRO A 69 -10.34 2.72 -3.00
CA PRO A 69 -11.57 2.07 -3.39
C PRO A 69 -11.29 0.77 -4.14
N THR A 70 -12.06 -0.27 -3.85
CA THR A 70 -11.99 -1.54 -4.57
C THR A 70 -12.68 -1.39 -5.93
N LEU A 71 -11.91 -1.50 -7.01
CA LEU A 71 -12.48 -1.49 -8.36
C LEU A 71 -13.20 -2.80 -8.65
N ARG A 72 -14.32 -2.72 -9.38
CA ARG A 72 -15.13 -3.87 -9.77
C ARG A 72 -15.40 -3.88 -11.26
N TYR A 73 -15.44 -5.08 -11.83
CA TYR A 73 -15.88 -5.36 -13.18
C TYR A 73 -16.91 -6.49 -13.13
N SER A 74 -18.10 -6.30 -13.68
CA SER A 74 -19.19 -7.29 -13.66
C SER A 74 -19.45 -7.88 -12.26
N ALA A 75 -19.55 -7.01 -11.25
CA ALA A 75 -19.65 -7.32 -9.83
C ALA A 75 -18.44 -8.02 -9.17
N GLN A 76 -17.46 -8.49 -9.93
CA GLN A 76 -16.23 -9.09 -9.42
C GLN A 76 -15.18 -8.03 -9.09
N ARG A 77 -14.41 -8.27 -8.03
CA ARG A 77 -13.26 -7.43 -7.67
C ARG A 77 -12.17 -7.54 -8.75
N ILE A 78 -11.70 -6.40 -9.24
CA ILE A 78 -10.50 -6.35 -10.07
C ILE A 78 -9.30 -6.66 -9.16
N SER A 79 -8.57 -7.73 -9.50
CA SER A 79 -7.41 -8.20 -8.73
C SER A 79 -6.41 -8.88 -9.66
N SER A 80 -5.15 -9.01 -9.22
CA SER A 80 -4.15 -9.76 -9.97
C SER A 80 -4.54 -11.22 -10.18
N THR A 81 -5.30 -11.82 -9.27
CA THR A 81 -5.83 -13.19 -9.43
C THR A 81 -6.83 -13.25 -10.58
N LEU A 82 -7.81 -12.32 -10.64
CA LEU A 82 -8.75 -12.25 -11.75
C LEU A 82 -8.05 -11.99 -13.09
N ILE A 83 -7.10 -11.06 -13.12
CA ILE A 83 -6.35 -10.74 -14.34
C ILE A 83 -5.56 -11.95 -14.82
N ARG A 84 -4.87 -12.67 -13.92
CA ARG A 84 -4.16 -13.91 -14.28
C ARG A 84 -5.11 -14.98 -14.80
N GLN A 85 -6.30 -15.13 -14.22
CA GLN A 85 -7.33 -16.04 -14.72
C GLN A 85 -7.74 -15.67 -16.15
N CYS A 86 -8.06 -14.40 -16.42
CA CYS A 86 -8.38 -13.95 -17.78
C CYS A 86 -7.26 -14.23 -18.78
N LEU A 87 -5.99 -14.06 -18.36
CA LEU A 87 -4.83 -14.37 -19.21
C LEU A 87 -4.72 -15.88 -19.48
N GLN A 88 -4.94 -16.72 -18.46
CA GLN A 88 -4.93 -18.19 -18.59
C GLN A 88 -6.05 -18.68 -19.51
N ASP A 89 -7.22 -18.03 -19.46
CA ASP A 89 -8.39 -18.39 -20.27
C ASP A 89 -8.34 -17.78 -21.69
N GLY A 90 -7.27 -17.06 -22.05
CA GLY A 90 -7.13 -16.41 -23.35
C GLY A 90 -8.03 -15.17 -23.55
N ALA A 91 -8.68 -14.68 -22.50
CA ALA A 91 -9.57 -13.52 -22.50
C ALA A 91 -8.78 -12.18 -22.51
N LEU A 92 -7.94 -11.98 -23.54
CA LEU A 92 -7.01 -10.85 -23.63
C LEU A 92 -7.71 -9.48 -23.66
N ALA A 93 -8.86 -9.37 -24.32
CA ALA A 93 -9.63 -8.13 -24.35
C ALA A 93 -10.09 -7.72 -22.95
N THR A 94 -10.63 -8.67 -22.19
CA THR A 94 -11.03 -8.46 -20.79
C THR A 94 -9.83 -8.11 -19.92
N ALA A 95 -8.73 -8.87 -20.02
CA ALA A 95 -7.51 -8.57 -19.26
C ALA A 95 -6.99 -7.14 -19.53
N GLY A 96 -7.00 -6.71 -20.81
CA GLY A 96 -6.61 -5.36 -21.20
C GLY A 96 -7.53 -4.26 -20.66
N LEU A 97 -8.84 -4.51 -20.57
CA LEU A 97 -9.79 -3.61 -19.91
C LEU A 97 -9.50 -3.51 -18.41
N LEU A 98 -9.32 -4.64 -17.73
CA LEU A 98 -9.05 -4.69 -16.28
C LEU A 98 -7.74 -3.98 -15.90
N LEU A 99 -6.68 -4.11 -16.71
CA LEU A 99 -5.39 -3.46 -16.48
C LEU A 99 -5.44 -1.92 -16.63
N LYS A 100 -6.38 -1.41 -17.41
CA LYS A 100 -6.59 0.04 -17.62
C LYS A 100 -7.59 0.65 -16.64
N ALA A 101 -8.17 -0.15 -15.76
CA ALA A 101 -9.12 0.31 -14.78
C ALA A 101 -8.44 1.33 -13.84
N HIS A 102 -9.08 2.48 -13.67
CA HIS A 102 -8.64 3.49 -12.73
C HIS A 102 -9.80 3.84 -11.78
N PRO A 103 -9.50 4.25 -10.54
CA PRO A 103 -10.49 4.84 -9.64
C PRO A 103 -11.17 6.07 -10.25
N PRO A 104 -12.40 6.40 -9.81
CA PRO A 104 -13.17 7.53 -10.33
C PRO A 104 -12.43 8.86 -10.13
N ALA A 105 -12.63 9.82 -11.04
CA ALA A 105 -12.02 11.15 -10.92
C ALA A 105 -12.32 11.80 -9.54
N GLY A 106 -11.35 12.54 -9.00
CA GLY A 106 -11.47 13.24 -7.72
C GLY A 106 -11.19 12.39 -6.47
N TRP A 107 -10.97 11.08 -6.59
CA TRP A 107 -10.67 10.22 -5.43
C TRP A 107 -9.38 10.63 -4.68
N ALA A 108 -8.40 11.20 -5.38
CA ALA A 108 -7.09 11.55 -4.82
C ALA A 108 -7.00 13.01 -4.32
N GLU A 109 -8.06 13.81 -4.45
CA GLU A 109 -8.05 15.25 -4.13
C GLU A 109 -8.31 15.55 -2.63
N ALA A 110 -8.68 14.54 -1.83
CA ALA A 110 -8.88 14.67 -0.39
C ALA A 110 -7.57 14.57 0.44
N ALA A 111 -6.42 14.63 -0.22
CA ALA A 111 -5.11 14.69 0.42
C ALA A 111 -4.85 16.09 0.99
N ALA A 112 -4.83 16.22 2.32
CA ALA A 112 -4.41 17.44 3.01
C ALA A 112 -3.03 17.92 2.49
N PRO A 113 -2.77 19.25 2.43
CA PRO A 113 -1.57 19.78 1.81
C PRO A 113 -0.30 19.27 2.49
N VAL A 114 0.58 18.66 1.70
CA VAL A 114 1.86 18.08 2.11
C VAL A 114 2.90 19.20 2.30
N VAL A 115 3.42 19.36 3.51
CA VAL A 115 4.60 20.19 3.78
C VAL A 115 5.83 19.29 3.77
N SER A 116 6.59 19.30 2.67
CA SER A 116 7.70 18.37 2.43
C SER A 116 8.90 18.62 3.37
N ARG A 117 9.37 17.58 4.07
CA ARG A 117 10.74 17.51 4.61
C ARG A 117 11.39 16.19 4.17
N LEU A 118 11.75 16.11 2.89
CA LEU A 118 12.33 14.92 2.26
C LEU A 118 13.87 14.80 2.37
N GLU A 119 14.52 15.46 3.33
CA GLU A 119 15.99 15.40 3.45
C GLU A 119 16.52 14.16 4.21
N GLY A 120 15.66 13.39 4.86
CA GLY A 120 16.07 12.31 5.77
C GLY A 120 16.16 10.88 5.18
N LEU A 121 15.62 10.64 3.98
CA LEU A 121 15.40 9.27 3.47
C LEU A 121 16.68 8.61 2.95
N ARG A 122 17.55 9.38 2.27
CA ARG A 122 18.74 8.85 1.57
C ARG A 122 19.82 8.26 2.48
N ARG A 123 19.82 8.57 3.78
CA ARG A 123 20.84 8.05 4.72
C ARG A 123 20.44 6.79 5.48
N ARG A 124 19.15 6.40 5.48
CA ARG A 124 18.63 5.33 6.36
C ARG A 124 18.17 4.05 5.66
N CYS A 125 18.02 4.06 4.34
CA CYS A 125 17.77 2.83 3.55
C CYS A 125 19.03 2.00 3.27
N ARG A 126 20.16 2.26 3.96
CA ARG A 126 21.20 1.24 4.20
C ARG A 126 20.84 0.48 5.48
N LEU A 127 19.70 -0.22 5.44
CA LEU A 127 19.50 -1.35 6.33
C LEU A 127 20.31 -2.50 5.71
N ALA A 128 21.13 -3.10 6.56
CA ALA A 128 22.18 -4.10 6.31
C ALA A 128 21.95 -5.08 5.15
#